data_AF-A0A3L7ZVY9-F1
#
_entry.id   AF-A0A3L7ZVY9-F1
#
_cell.length_a   1.000
_cell.length_b   1.000
_cell.length_c   1.000
_cell.angle_alpha   90.00
_cell.angle_beta   90.00
_cell.angle_gamma   90.00
#
_symmetry.space_group_name_H-M   'P 1'
#
loop_
_entity.id
_entity.type
_entity.pdbx_description
1 polymer ?
#
loop_
_entity_poly.entity_id
_entity_poly.type
_entity_poly.pdbx_seq_one_letter_code
_entity_poly.pdbx_strand_id
1 'polypeptide(L)'
;MKRRPKFDKLWSESIAMLPAELRQPLVEAIKEYQTTGTEPAGLHPTAQCVFNLLKPVIDRRAKAASYQRRRREAEAQVQRAPATADTGHLVKQDRRYIRLIAKRYNLVHCRIKSEIDRVSAMLADNGIDRIPVSTYKEYLEQHLAAS
;
A
#
# COMPACT_ATOMS: atom_id res chain seq x y z
N MET A 1 -11.95 14.16 -12.27
CA MET A 1 -10.99 15.14 -12.83
C MET A 1 -9.58 14.55 -12.80
N LYS A 2 -8.91 14.39 -13.95
CA LYS A 2 -7.49 13.99 -13.99
C LYS A 2 -6.65 15.09 -13.33
N ARG A 3 -5.90 14.76 -12.27
CA ARG A 3 -4.99 15.72 -11.61
C ARG A 3 -3.97 16.17 -12.64
N ARG A 4 -3.90 17.48 -12.91
CA ARG A 4 -2.88 18.05 -13.81
C ARG A 4 -1.50 17.78 -13.18
N PRO A 5 -0.49 17.38 -13.97
CA PRO A 5 0.89 17.34 -13.49
C PRO A 5 1.25 18.70 -12.91
N LYS A 6 1.63 18.73 -11.63
CA LYS A 6 2.03 19.96 -10.95
C LYS A 6 3.53 20.10 -11.15
N PHE A 7 3.95 21.05 -11.99
CA PHE A 7 5.34 21.46 -12.07
C PHE A 7 5.73 22.07 -10.72
N ASP A 8 6.93 21.76 -10.23
CA ASP A 8 7.44 22.44 -9.05
C ASP A 8 7.88 23.86 -9.43
N LYS A 9 8.00 24.73 -8.42
CA LYS A 9 8.30 26.15 -8.59
C LYS A 9 9.57 26.39 -9.41
N LEU A 10 10.65 25.64 -9.14
CA LEU A 10 11.91 25.74 -9.88
C LEU A 10 11.76 25.37 -11.34
N TRP A 11 10.92 24.38 -11.65
CA TRP A 11 10.65 23.98 -13.04
C TRP A 11 9.89 25.07 -13.80
N SER A 12 8.86 25.63 -13.16
CA SER A 12 8.10 26.72 -13.74
C SER A 12 8.98 27.96 -13.98
N GLU A 13 9.89 28.26 -13.04
CA GLU A 13 10.85 29.36 -13.18
C GLU A 13 11.86 29.11 -14.31
N SER A 14 12.44 27.91 -14.41
CA SER A 14 13.38 27.57 -15.48
C SER A 14 12.73 27.59 -16.87
N ILE A 15 11.50 27.07 -17.01
CA ILE A 15 10.76 27.14 -18.27
C ILE A 15 10.42 28.60 -18.63
N ALA A 16 10.15 29.45 -17.63
CA ALA A 16 9.88 30.87 -17.86
C ALA A 16 11.10 31.65 -18.39
N MET A 17 12.33 31.15 -18.22
CA MET A 17 13.53 31.77 -18.79
C MET A 17 13.71 31.50 -20.29
N LEU A 18 12.96 30.55 -20.87
CA LEU A 18 13.03 30.27 -22.29
C LEU A 18 12.31 31.35 -23.12
N PRO A 19 12.65 31.51 -24.42
CA PRO A 19 11.86 32.29 -25.36
C PRO A 19 10.39 31.85 -25.35
N ALA A 20 9.47 32.80 -25.47
CA ALA A 20 8.04 32.56 -25.29
C ALA A 20 7.50 31.49 -26.24
N GLU A 21 7.95 31.47 -27.51
CA GLU A 21 7.55 30.46 -28.49
C GLU A 21 7.96 29.02 -28.11
N LEU A 22 8.96 28.84 -27.25
CA LEU A 22 9.46 27.51 -26.88
C LEU A 22 8.81 26.94 -25.61
N ARG A 23 8.17 27.78 -24.79
CA ARG A 23 7.65 27.38 -23.47
C ARG A 23 6.51 26.38 -23.58
N GLN A 24 5.49 26.73 -24.36
CA GLN A 24 4.28 25.91 -24.48
C GLN A 24 4.55 24.55 -25.14
N PRO A 25 5.28 24.47 -26.28
CA PRO A 25 5.64 23.18 -26.87
C PRO A 25 6.42 22.27 -25.92
N LEU A 26 7.37 22.82 -25.15
CA LEU A 26 8.13 22.06 -24.17
C LEU A 26 7.23 21.55 -23.03
N VAL A 27 6.31 22.37 -22.53
CA VAL A 27 5.38 21.98 -21.47
C VAL A 27 4.46 20.85 -21.93
N GLU A 28 3.97 20.92 -23.17
CA GLU A 28 3.13 19.88 -23.76
C GLU A 28 3.89 18.58 -23.95
N ALA A 29 5.11 18.64 -24.51
CA ALA A 29 6.00 17.50 -24.64
C ALA A 29 6.29 16.81 -23.29
N ILE A 30 6.55 17.57 -22.22
CA ILE A 30 6.77 17.00 -20.89
C ILE A 30 5.51 16.30 -20.37
N LYS A 31 4.33 16.91 -20.55
CA LYS A 31 3.05 16.30 -20.11
C LYS A 31 2.74 15.02 -20.87
N GLU A 32 2.97 15.02 -22.18
CA GLU A 32 2.79 13.85 -23.02
C GLU A 32 3.74 12.74 -22.61
N TYR A 33 5.04 13.03 -22.49
CA TYR A 33 6.04 12.08 -22.01
C TYR A 33 5.68 11.48 -20.65
N GLN A 34 5.23 12.30 -19.69
CA GLN A 34 4.79 11.82 -18.37
C GLN A 34 3.56 10.91 -18.43
N THR A 35 2.76 11.00 -19.49
CA THR A 35 1.52 10.24 -19.66
C THR A 35 1.73 8.97 -20.46
N THR A 36 2.49 9.04 -21.57
CA THR A 36 2.66 7.96 -22.55
C THR A 36 4.02 7.28 -22.48
N GLY A 37 5.04 7.97 -21.94
CA GLY A 37 6.44 7.53 -22.00
C GLY A 37 7.09 7.73 -23.37
N THR A 38 6.38 8.30 -24.35
CA THR A 38 6.87 8.53 -25.71
C THR A 38 7.74 9.77 -25.76
N GLU A 39 8.97 9.64 -26.26
CA GLU A 39 9.86 10.79 -26.42
C GLU A 39 9.27 11.81 -27.42
N PRO A 40 9.36 13.12 -27.12
CA PRO A 40 8.84 14.14 -28.00
C PRO A 40 9.62 14.18 -29.32
N ALA A 41 8.90 14.32 -30.42
CA ALA A 41 9.45 14.49 -31.76
C ALA A 41 9.09 15.89 -32.27
N GLY A 42 9.97 16.50 -33.09
CA GLY A 42 9.69 17.77 -33.75
C GLY A 42 9.75 19.01 -32.86
N LEU A 43 10.32 18.91 -31.64
CA LEU A 43 10.62 20.11 -30.85
C LEU A 43 11.72 20.94 -31.49
N HIS A 44 11.66 22.26 -31.30
CA HIS A 44 12.77 23.15 -31.61
C HIS A 44 14.05 22.64 -30.90
N PRO A 45 15.24 22.67 -31.52
CA PRO A 45 16.46 22.09 -30.95
C PRO A 45 16.76 22.54 -29.52
N THR A 46 16.56 23.81 -29.20
CA THR A 46 16.71 24.35 -27.84
C THR A 46 15.72 23.72 -26.85
N ALA A 47 14.44 23.57 -27.23
CA ALA A 47 13.43 22.93 -26.40
C ALA A 47 13.73 21.43 -26.23
N GLN A 48 14.20 20.75 -27.28
CA GLN A 48 14.64 19.36 -27.21
C GLN A 48 15.82 19.19 -26.25
N CYS A 49 16.81 20.08 -26.29
CA CYS A 49 17.94 20.08 -25.37
C CYS A 49 17.48 20.22 -23.91
N VAL A 50 16.58 21.18 -23.64
CA VAL A 50 16.02 21.39 -22.30
C VAL A 50 15.23 20.15 -21.85
N PHE A 51 14.41 19.56 -22.72
CA PHE A 51 13.70 18.31 -22.42
C PHE A 51 14.68 17.20 -22.02
N ASN A 52 15.74 17.00 -22.81
CA ASN A 52 16.75 15.96 -22.55
C ASN A 52 17.47 16.18 -21.21
N LEU A 53 17.73 17.43 -20.83
CA LEU A 53 18.31 17.78 -19.51
C LEU A 53 17.34 17.48 -18.36
N LEU A 54 16.03 17.69 -18.58
CA LEU A 54 15.00 17.44 -17.56
C LEU A 54 14.60 15.97 -17.44
N LYS A 55 14.74 15.19 -18.53
CA LYS A 55 14.28 13.80 -18.62
C LYS A 55 14.74 12.91 -17.45
N PRO A 56 16.01 12.90 -17.00
CA PRO A 56 16.44 12.07 -15.87
C PRO A 56 15.69 12.39 -14.57
N VAL A 57 15.31 13.65 -14.36
CA VAL A 57 14.56 14.08 -13.18
C VAL A 57 13.09 13.65 -13.29
N ILE A 58 12.49 13.73 -14.48
CA ILE A 58 11.14 13.20 -14.75
C ILE A 58 11.11 11.71 -14.42
N ASP A 59 12.06 10.95 -14.97
CA ASP A 59 12.12 9.49 -14.83
C ASP A 59 12.32 9.08 -13.38
N ARG A 60 13.21 9.77 -12.65
CA ARG A 60 13.42 9.53 -11.22
C ARG A 60 12.14 9.76 -10.41
N ARG A 61 11.41 10.84 -10.69
CA ARG A 61 10.14 11.15 -10.02
C ARG A 61 9.06 10.11 -10.32
N ALA A 62 8.96 9.67 -11.58
CA ALA A 62 8.03 8.61 -11.98
C ALA A 62 8.33 7.30 -11.25
N LYS A 63 9.60 6.90 -11.18
CA LYS A 63 10.05 5.71 -10.45
C LYS A 63 9.75 5.80 -8.94
N ALA A 64 10.01 6.95 -8.33
CA ALA A 64 9.72 7.18 -6.90
C ALA A 64 8.22 7.10 -6.60
N ALA A 65 7.38 7.71 -7.46
CA ALA A 65 5.93 7.63 -7.32
C ALA A 65 5.41 6.20 -7.48
N SER A 66 5.93 5.44 -8.45
CA SER A 66 5.62 4.01 -8.62
C SER A 66 6.03 3.20 -7.39
N TYR A 67 7.22 3.44 -6.83
CA TYR A 67 7.68 2.78 -5.61
C TYR A 67 6.77 3.10 -4.41
N GLN A 68 6.40 4.37 -4.21
CA GLN A 68 5.48 4.75 -3.14
C GLN A 68 4.09 4.13 -3.30
N ARG A 69 3.57 4.00 -4.54
CA ARG A 69 2.32 3.28 -4.81
C ARG A 69 2.43 1.81 -4.43
N ARG A 70 3.46 1.11 -4.91
CA ARG A 70 3.72 -0.28 -4.55
C ARG A 70 3.86 -0.48 -3.05
N ARG A 71 4.53 0.45 -2.35
CA ARG A 71 4.64 0.41 -0.90
C ARG A 71 3.28 0.56 -0.21
N ARG A 72 2.45 1.52 -0.64
CA ARG A 72 1.08 1.69 -0.11
C ARG A 72 0.18 0.50 -0.42
N GLU A 73 0.32 -0.11 -1.59
CA GLU A 73 -0.40 -1.33 -1.97
C GLU A 73 0.06 -2.51 -1.11
N ALA A 74 1.36 -2.64 -0.85
CA ALA A 74 1.88 -3.65 0.07
C ALA A 74 1.40 -3.41 1.51
N GLU A 75 1.43 -2.17 2.00
CA GLU A 75 0.87 -1.80 3.31
C GLU A 75 -0.64 -2.10 3.37
N ALA A 76 -1.40 -1.81 2.31
CA ALA A 76 -2.82 -2.15 2.20
C ALA A 76 -3.08 -3.66 2.12
N GLN A 77 -2.18 -4.43 1.48
CA GLN A 77 -2.25 -5.89 1.45
C GLN A 77 -1.91 -6.48 2.82
N VAL A 78 -0.94 -5.93 3.55
CA VAL A 78 -0.63 -6.30 4.94
C VAL A 78 -1.80 -5.94 5.87
N GLN A 79 -2.53 -4.86 5.59
CA GLN A 79 -3.76 -4.49 6.29
C GLN A 79 -4.96 -5.38 5.92
N ARG A 80 -4.86 -6.21 4.89
CA ARG A 80 -5.92 -7.15 4.55
C ARG A 80 -5.90 -8.28 5.59
N ALA A 81 -6.98 -8.38 6.35
CA ALA A 81 -7.14 -9.43 7.34
C ALA A 81 -6.79 -10.81 6.74
N PRO A 82 -5.97 -11.62 7.45
CA PRO A 82 -5.67 -12.98 7.02
C PRO A 82 -6.94 -13.82 6.97
N ALA A 83 -6.90 -14.95 6.27
CA ALA A 83 -8.00 -15.90 6.33
C ALA A 83 -8.23 -16.32 7.80
N THR A 84 -9.47 -16.57 8.18
CA THR A 84 -9.82 -16.93 9.57
C THR A 84 -9.07 -18.18 10.04
N ALA A 85 -8.84 -19.14 9.14
CA ALA A 85 -8.01 -20.32 9.40
C ALA A 85 -6.55 -19.95 9.70
N ASP A 86 -5.94 -19.10 8.86
CA ASP A 86 -4.57 -18.62 9.06
C ASP A 86 -4.44 -17.81 10.35
N THR A 87 -5.46 -17.02 10.68
CA THR A 87 -5.52 -16.22 11.90
C THR A 87 -5.53 -17.11 13.14
N GLY A 88 -6.39 -18.15 13.16
CA GLY A 88 -6.40 -19.14 14.24
C GLY A 88 -5.05 -19.85 14.38
N HIS A 89 -4.42 -20.21 13.26
CA HIS A 89 -3.08 -20.81 13.28
C HIS A 89 -2.01 -19.86 13.85
N LEU A 90 -2.01 -18.58 13.47
CA LEU A 90 -1.11 -17.57 14.02
C LEU A 90 -1.28 -17.41 15.54
N VAL A 91 -2.53 -17.41 16.02
CA VAL A 91 -2.83 -17.35 17.47
C VAL A 91 -2.33 -18.60 18.20
N LYS A 92 -2.44 -19.80 17.60
CA LYS A 92 -1.86 -21.03 18.17
C LYS A 92 -0.34 -21.00 18.28
N GLN A 93 0.33 -20.29 17.37
CA GLN A 93 1.79 -20.15 17.37
C GLN A 93 2.29 -19.09 18.38
N ASP A 94 1.43 -18.18 18.81
CA ASP A 94 1.75 -17.15 19.81
C ASP A 94 1.86 -17.74 21.23
N ARG A 95 3.03 -18.31 21.54
CA ARG A 95 3.33 -18.93 22.84
C ARG A 95 3.21 -17.97 24.03
N ARG A 96 3.34 -16.66 23.82
CA ARG A 96 3.19 -15.67 24.89
C ARG A 96 1.72 -15.47 25.21
N TYR A 97 0.90 -15.30 24.18
CA TYR A 97 -0.53 -15.17 24.31
C TYR A 97 -1.19 -16.44 24.88
N ILE A 98 -0.84 -17.64 24.39
CA ILE A 98 -1.39 -18.89 24.93
C ILE A 98 -1.12 -19.04 26.43
N ARG A 99 0.10 -18.70 26.89
CA ARG A 99 0.44 -18.72 28.32
C ARG A 99 -0.35 -17.69 29.12
N LEU A 100 -0.57 -16.49 28.56
CA LEU A 100 -1.37 -15.44 29.19
C LEU A 100 -2.81 -15.91 29.42
N ILE A 101 -3.46 -16.44 28.38
CA ILE A 101 -4.84 -16.93 28.43
C ILE A 101 -4.96 -18.15 29.34
N ALA A 102 -4.01 -19.08 29.29
CA ALA A 102 -3.96 -20.23 30.20
C ALA A 102 -3.98 -19.82 31.66
N LYS A 103 -3.17 -18.80 32.02
CA LYS A 103 -3.15 -18.26 33.38
C LYS A 103 -4.43 -17.51 33.72
N ARG A 104 -4.96 -16.71 32.79
CA ARG A 104 -6.15 -15.85 33.02
C ARG A 104 -7.42 -16.66 33.26
N TYR A 105 -7.64 -17.70 32.45
CA TYR A 105 -8.87 -18.52 32.49
C TYR A 105 -8.66 -19.88 33.18
N ASN A 106 -7.47 -20.13 33.75
CA ASN A 106 -7.09 -21.40 34.37
C ASN A 106 -7.31 -22.62 33.46
N LEU A 107 -6.84 -22.52 32.21
CA LEU A 107 -7.02 -23.56 31.19
C LEU A 107 -5.69 -24.19 30.77
N VAL A 108 -5.71 -25.49 30.46
CA VAL A 108 -4.57 -26.18 29.86
C VAL A 108 -4.40 -25.78 28.39
N HIS A 109 -3.15 -25.75 27.91
CA HIS A 109 -2.83 -25.29 26.55
C HIS A 109 -3.55 -26.08 25.44
N CYS A 110 -3.72 -27.40 25.61
CA CYS A 110 -4.45 -28.21 24.63
C CYS A 110 -5.91 -27.78 24.52
N ARG A 111 -6.56 -27.43 25.65
CA ARG A 111 -7.94 -26.94 25.66
C ARG A 111 -8.06 -25.61 24.92
N ILE A 112 -7.15 -24.66 25.16
CA ILE A 112 -7.13 -23.37 24.46
C ILE A 112 -7.00 -23.58 22.95
N LYS A 113 -6.14 -24.50 22.51
CA LYS A 113 -5.98 -24.80 21.08
C LYS A 113 -7.26 -25.37 20.47
N SER A 114 -7.99 -26.22 21.20
CA SER A 114 -9.30 -26.71 20.76
C SER A 114 -10.36 -25.61 20.70
N GLU A 115 -10.36 -24.66 21.64
CA GLU A 115 -11.29 -23.51 21.58
C GLU A 115 -10.97 -22.59 20.40
N ILE A 116 -9.69 -22.41 20.05
CA ILE A 116 -9.29 -21.71 18.81
C ILE A 116 -9.87 -22.43 17.58
N ASP A 117 -9.83 -23.76 17.52
CA ASP A 117 -10.44 -24.51 16.40
C ASP A 117 -11.94 -24.29 16.32
N ARG A 118 -12.64 -24.30 17.47
CA ARG A 118 -14.08 -24.03 17.51
C ARG A 118 -14.45 -22.63 17.10
N VAL A 119 -13.71 -21.62 17.57
CA VAL A 119 -13.93 -20.22 17.18
C VAL A 119 -13.65 -20.04 15.69
N SER A 120 -12.60 -20.66 15.14
CA SER A 120 -12.33 -20.63 13.70
C SER A 120 -13.45 -21.28 12.88
N ALA A 121 -14.00 -22.40 13.31
CA ALA A 121 -15.13 -23.06 12.65
C ALA A 121 -16.41 -22.19 12.74
N MET A 122 -16.74 -21.69 13.93
CA MET A 122 -17.90 -20.82 14.15
C MET A 122 -17.83 -19.54 13.31
N LEU A 123 -16.66 -18.91 13.21
CA LEU A 123 -16.48 -17.72 12.38
C LEU A 123 -16.66 -18.04 10.89
N ALA A 124 -16.17 -19.19 10.43
CA ALA A 124 -16.39 -19.65 9.05
C ALA A 124 -17.87 -19.94 8.76
N ASP A 125 -18.58 -20.60 9.68
CA ASP A 125 -20.01 -20.90 9.55
C ASP A 125 -20.86 -19.62 9.49
N ASN A 126 -20.42 -18.55 10.16
CA ASN A 126 -21.04 -17.22 10.10
C ASN A 126 -20.61 -16.37 8.89
N GLY A 127 -19.83 -16.93 7.95
CA GLY A 127 -19.36 -16.24 6.75
C GLY A 127 -18.24 -15.22 6.99
N ILE A 128 -17.56 -15.27 8.13
CA ILE A 128 -16.40 -14.42 8.43
C ILE A 128 -15.14 -15.14 7.95
N ASP A 129 -14.81 -14.94 6.68
CA ASP A 129 -13.67 -15.61 6.03
C ASP A 129 -12.32 -14.98 6.36
N ARG A 130 -12.32 -13.72 6.82
CA ARG A 130 -11.10 -12.96 7.13
C ARG A 130 -11.30 -12.09 8.35
N ILE A 131 -10.34 -12.15 9.27
CA ILE A 131 -10.41 -11.42 10.54
C ILE A 131 -9.01 -11.02 11.00
N PRO A 132 -8.77 -9.76 11.42
CA PRO A 132 -7.48 -9.37 11.99
C PRO A 132 -7.17 -10.17 13.27
N VAL A 133 -5.89 -10.43 13.52
CA VAL A 133 -5.44 -11.18 14.70
C VAL A 133 -5.90 -10.54 16.02
N SER A 134 -5.93 -9.20 16.10
CA SER A 134 -6.42 -8.48 17.28
C SER A 134 -7.89 -8.77 17.56
N THR A 135 -8.75 -8.62 16.55
CA THR A 135 -10.19 -8.86 16.65
C THR A 135 -10.49 -10.33 16.92
N TYR A 136 -9.71 -11.26 16.33
CA TYR A 136 -9.83 -12.69 16.63
C TYR A 136 -9.54 -12.98 18.11
N LYS A 137 -8.50 -12.37 18.67
CA LYS A 137 -8.14 -12.54 20.09
C LYS A 137 -9.25 -12.03 21.01
N GLU A 138 -9.84 -10.87 20.70
CA GLU A 138 -11.00 -10.34 21.42
C GLU A 138 -12.19 -11.30 21.39
N TYR A 139 -12.52 -11.85 20.21
CA TYR A 139 -13.60 -12.83 20.05
C TYR A 139 -13.34 -14.12 20.85
N LEU A 140 -12.10 -14.63 20.80
CA LEU A 140 -11.70 -15.81 21.57
C LEU A 140 -11.82 -15.56 23.07
N GLU A 141 -11.36 -14.41 23.57
CA GLU A 141 -11.47 -14.07 24.99
C GLU A 141 -12.92 -13.93 25.45
N GLN A 142 -13.80 -13.35 24.62
CA GLN A 142 -15.25 -13.32 24.88
C GLN A 142 -15.85 -14.73 24.93
N HIS A 143 -15.48 -15.60 23.99
CA HIS A 143 -15.95 -16.98 23.94
C HIS A 143 -15.50 -17.79 25.17
N LEU A 144 -14.24 -17.62 25.59
CA LEU A 144 -13.68 -18.26 26.78
C LEU A 144 -14.28 -17.74 28.08
N ALA A 145 -14.69 -16.47 28.13
CA ALA A 145 -15.37 -15.90 29.29
C ALA A 145 -16.83 -16.36 29.43
N ALA A 146 -17.45 -16.78 28.33
CA ALA A 146 -18.82 -17.29 28.29
C ALA A 146 -18.92 -18.82 28.46
N SER A 147 -17.78 -19.52 28.48
CA SER A 147 -17.66 -20.99 28.62
C SER A 147 -17.34 -21.40 30.05
#